data_AF-A0A0R2I8Z4-F1
#
_entry.id   AF-A0A0R2I8Z4-F1
#
_cell.length_a   1.000
_cell.length_b   1.000
_cell.length_c   1.000
_cell.angle_alpha   90.00
_cell.angle_beta   90.00
_cell.angle_gamma   90.00
#
_symmetry.space_group_name_H-M   'P 1'
#
loop_
_entity.id
_entity.type
_entity.pdbx_description
1 polymer ?
#
loop_
_entity_poly.entity_id
_entity_poly.type
_entity_poly.pdbx_seq_one_letter_code
_entity_poly.pdbx_strand_id
1 'polypeptide(L)'
;MCLYIEDTDEQCYTIWHFFIDKTYQGKGYGKEAIKRVIDLIEKEPPLKTNKIALTVEDENTVAKKLYESVGFYDTNERDEDNEIIMMKNI
;
A
#
# COMPACT_ATOMS: atom_id res chain seq x y z
N MET A 1 7.24 -9.95 -4.77
CA MET A 1 6.04 -9.97 -5.63
C MET A 1 5.12 -8.85 -5.14
N CYS A 2 4.26 -8.31 -6.00
CA CYS A 2 3.24 -7.33 -5.63
C CYS A 2 2.02 -7.56 -6.53
N LEU A 3 0.83 -7.54 -5.95
CA LEU A 3 -0.44 -7.48 -6.67
C LEU A 3 -1.10 -6.15 -6.32
N TYR A 4 -1.79 -5.52 -7.27
CA TYR A 4 -2.80 -4.52 -6.92
C TYR A 4 -4.09 -4.87 -7.66
N ILE A 5 -5.22 -4.55 -7.04
CA ILE A 5 -6.56 -4.84 -7.56
C ILE A 5 -7.43 -3.60 -7.46
N GLU A 6 -8.41 -3.49 -8.36
CA GLU A 6 -9.53 -2.56 -8.18
C GLU A 6 -10.49 -3.16 -7.16
N ASP A 7 -10.71 -2.46 -6.07
CA ASP A 7 -11.78 -2.75 -5.13
C ASP A 7 -13.04 -2.00 -5.59
N THR A 8 -13.98 -2.75 -6.16
CA THR A 8 -15.21 -2.17 -6.73
C THR A 8 -16.19 -1.71 -5.66
N ASP A 9 -16.12 -2.27 -4.46
CA ASP A 9 -17.04 -1.92 -3.37
C ASP A 9 -16.59 -0.63 -2.69
N GLU A 10 -15.28 -0.52 -2.39
CA GLU A 10 -14.69 0.69 -1.83
C GLU A 10 -14.35 1.76 -2.88
N GLN A 11 -14.40 1.40 -4.17
CA GLN A 11 -14.07 2.27 -5.29
C GLN A 11 -12.65 2.84 -5.18
N CYS A 12 -11.69 2.01 -4.77
CA CYS A 12 -10.27 2.36 -4.62
C CYS A 12 -9.36 1.25 -5.18
N TYR A 13 -8.07 1.53 -5.37
CA TYR A 13 -7.10 0.50 -5.71
C TYR A 13 -6.44 -0.05 -4.45
N THR A 14 -6.35 -1.37 -4.29
CA THR A 14 -5.74 -1.99 -3.11
C THR A 14 -4.44 -2.70 -3.48
N ILE A 15 -3.37 -2.45 -2.74
CA ILE A 15 -2.08 -3.14 -2.91
C ILE A 15 -2.07 -4.36 -1.98
N TRP A 16 -1.91 -5.54 -2.58
CA TRP A 16 -1.87 -6.83 -1.90
C TRP A 16 -0.52 -7.51 -2.06
N HIS A 17 -0.13 -8.27 -1.03
CA HIS A 17 1.06 -9.14 -1.05
C HIS A 17 2.35 -8.45 -1.51
N PHE A 18 2.63 -7.25 -0.98
CA PHE A 18 3.85 -6.51 -1.30
C PHE A 18 5.05 -7.00 -0.47
N PHE A 19 5.96 -7.74 -1.11
CA PHE A 19 7.15 -8.27 -0.44
C PHE A 19 8.42 -8.11 -1.28
N ILE A 20 9.49 -7.68 -0.61
CA ILE A 20 10.86 -7.72 -1.12
C ILE A 20 11.54 -8.97 -0.57
N ASP A 21 12.19 -9.72 -1.45
CA ASP A 21 12.97 -10.89 -1.05
C ASP A 21 13.99 -10.51 0.05
N LYS A 22 14.13 -11.39 1.05
CA LYS A 22 14.93 -11.14 2.26
C LYS A 22 16.38 -10.77 1.94
N THR A 23 16.97 -11.34 0.90
CA THR A 23 18.37 -11.04 0.49
C THR A 23 18.54 -9.64 -0.12
N TYR A 24 17.43 -8.99 -0.48
CA TYR A 24 17.36 -7.66 -1.07
C TYR A 24 16.76 -6.61 -0.12
N GLN A 25 16.31 -6.99 1.08
CA GLN A 25 15.82 -6.03 2.08
C GLN A 25 16.97 -5.14 2.63
N GLY A 26 16.61 -4.00 3.23
CA GLY A 26 17.56 -3.04 3.82
C GLY A 26 18.35 -2.20 2.81
N LYS A 27 18.12 -2.37 1.50
CA LYS A 27 18.85 -1.68 0.41
C LYS A 27 18.05 -0.56 -0.25
N GLY A 28 16.88 -0.21 0.29
CA GLY A 28 15.98 0.80 -0.27
C GLY A 28 15.02 0.31 -1.37
N TYR A 29 15.14 -0.95 -1.83
CA TYR A 29 14.28 -1.48 -2.89
C TYR A 29 12.78 -1.47 -2.58
N GLY A 30 12.39 -1.64 -1.30
CA GLY A 30 10.97 -1.52 -0.92
C GLY A 30 10.39 -0.14 -1.26
N LYS A 31 11.17 0.93 -1.04
CA LYS A 31 10.75 2.30 -1.34
C LYS A 31 10.63 2.56 -2.83
N GLU A 32 11.59 2.09 -3.62
CA GLU A 32 11.55 2.29 -5.07
C GLU A 32 10.47 1.40 -5.73
N ALA A 33 10.26 0.19 -5.21
CA ALA A 33 9.22 -0.71 -5.70
C ALA A 33 7.81 -0.16 -5.42
N ILE A 34 7.51 0.30 -4.19
CA ILE A 34 6.17 0.82 -3.86
C ILE A 34 5.85 2.10 -4.65
N LYS A 35 6.82 2.99 -4.85
CA LYS A 35 6.67 4.16 -5.74
C LYS A 35 6.31 3.73 -7.16
N ARG A 36 7.00 2.72 -7.69
CA ARG A 36 6.72 2.24 -9.04
C ARG A 36 5.32 1.64 -9.16
N VAL A 37 4.82 1.00 -8.11
CA VAL A 37 3.44 0.49 -8.05
C VAL A 37 2.44 1.64 -8.03
N ILE A 38 2.67 2.69 -7.22
CA ILE A 38 1.85 3.90 -7.21
C ILE A 38 1.83 4.55 -8.61
N ASP A 39 2.99 4.71 -9.25
CA ASP A 39 3.09 5.27 -10.62
C ASP A 39 2.36 4.43 -11.67
N LEU A 40 2.15 3.13 -11.42
CA LEU A 40 1.34 2.27 -12.29
C LEU A 40 -0.14 2.53 -12.04
N ILE A 41 -0.56 2.55 -10.78
CA ILE A 41 -1.95 2.80 -10.37
C ILE A 41 -2.42 4.18 -10.84
N GLU A 42 -1.58 5.23 -10.74
CA GLU A 42 -1.90 6.59 -11.22
C GLU A 42 -2.11 6.67 -12.74
N LYS A 43 -1.75 5.63 -13.50
CA LYS A 43 -1.99 5.55 -14.96
C LYS A 43 -3.24 4.76 -15.31
N GLU A 44 -3.83 4.07 -14.33
CA GLU A 44 -5.12 3.40 -14.51
C GLU A 44 -6.27 4.43 -14.54
N PRO A 45 -7.46 4.05 -15.04
CA PRO A 45 -8.62 4.94 -15.00
C PRO A 45 -8.94 5.40 -13.57
N PRO A 46 -9.24 6.68 -13.35
CA PRO A 46 -9.55 7.17 -12.01
C PRO A 46 -10.82 6.53 -11.48
N LEU A 47 -10.75 6.01 -10.25
CA LEU A 47 -11.90 5.51 -9.51
C LEU A 47 -12.56 6.63 -8.71
N LYS A 48 -13.78 6.41 -8.22
CA LYS A 48 -14.57 7.43 -7.54
C LYS A 48 -13.85 8.06 -6.34
N THR A 49 -13.05 7.28 -5.60
CA THR A 49 -12.36 7.78 -4.40
C THR A 49 -11.02 8.44 -4.70
N ASN A 50 -10.39 8.12 -5.83
CA ASN A 50 -8.99 8.46 -6.13
C ASN A 50 -8.05 8.13 -4.95
N LYS A 51 -8.17 6.91 -4.42
CA LYS A 51 -7.35 6.42 -3.31
C LYS A 51 -6.68 5.10 -3.63
N ILE A 52 -5.55 4.88 -2.96
CA ILE A 52 -4.87 3.60 -2.84
C ILE A 52 -4.97 3.14 -1.39
N ALA A 53 -5.37 1.89 -1.16
CA ALA A 53 -5.42 1.25 0.14
C ALA A 53 -4.40 0.11 0.27
N LEU A 54 -3.99 -0.17 1.50
CA LEU A 54 -3.28 -1.39 1.89
C LEU A 54 -3.50 -1.65 3.38
N THR A 55 -3.24 -2.87 3.83
CA THR A 55 -3.24 -3.24 5.24
C THR A 55 -1.83 -3.57 5.72
N VAL A 56 -1.59 -3.38 7.01
CA VAL A 56 -0.31 -3.70 7.65
C VAL A 56 -0.49 -4.10 9.11
N GLU A 57 0.11 -5.22 9.49
CA GLU A 57 0.25 -5.64 10.90
C GLU A 57 0.87 -4.54 11.78
N ASP A 58 0.35 -4.34 12.99
CA ASP A 58 0.78 -3.28 13.92
C ASP A 58 2.26 -3.44 14.32
N GLU A 59 2.72 -4.68 14.47
CA GLU A 59 4.10 -5.03 14.78
C GLU A 59 5.06 -4.75 13.61
N ASN A 60 4.55 -4.64 12.38
CA ASN A 60 5.35 -4.40 11.18
C ASN A 60 5.69 -2.91 11.01
N THR A 61 6.34 -2.36 12.03
CA THR A 61 6.75 -0.95 12.09
C THR A 61 7.66 -0.53 10.95
N VAL A 62 8.39 -1.46 10.32
CA VAL A 62 9.23 -1.20 9.14
C VAL A 62 8.37 -0.93 7.91
N ALA A 63 7.35 -1.75 7.66
CA ALA A 63 6.43 -1.54 6.54
C ALA A 63 5.58 -0.29 6.77
N LYS A 64 5.05 -0.09 7.98
CA LYS A 64 4.30 1.14 8.33
C LYS A 64 5.09 2.40 8.01
N LYS A 65 6.33 2.51 8.52
CA LYS A 65 7.21 3.66 8.23
C LYS A 65 7.54 3.80 6.74
N LEU A 66 7.69 2.68 6.02
CA LEU A 66 7.91 2.70 4.58
C LEU A 66 6.71 3.34 3.87
N TYR A 67 5.49 2.90 4.18
CA TYR A 67 4.26 3.41 3.58
C TYR A 67 4.03 4.88 3.93
N GLU A 68 4.21 5.27 5.19
CA GLU A 68 4.19 6.68 5.62
C GLU A 68 5.18 7.53 4.81
N SER A 69 6.38 7.01 4.56
CA SER A 69 7.43 7.74 3.82
C SER A 69 7.11 8.00 2.34
N VAL A 70 6.08 7.34 1.79
CA VAL A 70 5.59 7.54 0.41
C VAL A 70 4.18 8.12 0.37
N GLY A 71 3.67 8.60 1.51
CA GLY A 71 2.45 9.39 1.61
C GLY A 71 1.18 8.58 1.89
N PHE A 72 1.29 7.33 2.36
CA PHE A 72 0.17 6.69 3.03
C PHE A 72 -0.02 7.28 4.43
N TYR A 73 -1.26 7.32 4.90
CA TYR A 73 -1.63 7.69 6.25
C TYR A 73 -2.42 6.56 6.90
N ASP A 74 -2.22 6.37 8.20
CA ASP A 74 -3.01 5.48 9.05
C ASP A 74 -4.43 6.03 9.18
N THR A 75 -5.43 5.23 8.83
CA THR A 75 -6.85 5.63 8.93
C THR A 75 -7.38 5.58 10.36
N ASN A 76 -6.65 4.96 11.29
CA ASN A 76 -7.09 4.51 12.61
C ASN A 76 -8.19 3.45 12.58
N GLU A 77 -8.44 2.85 11.40
CA GLU A 77 -9.33 1.72 11.21
C GLU A 77 -8.50 0.44 11.06
N ARG A 78 -9.15 -0.69 11.37
CA ARG A 78 -8.56 -2.02 11.25
C ARG A 78 -9.48 -2.93 10.46
N ASP A 79 -8.90 -3.87 9.73
CA ASP A 79 -9.65 -4.88 9.01
C ASP A 79 -10.11 -6.03 9.93
N GLU A 80 -10.68 -7.07 9.32
CA GLU A 80 -11.17 -8.26 10.02
C GLU A 80 -10.07 -9.10 10.69
N ASP A 81 -8.83 -8.98 10.23
CA ASP A 81 -7.64 -9.63 10.79
C ASP A 81 -6.89 -8.73 11.80
N ASN A 82 -7.47 -7.56 12.13
CA ASN A 82 -6.92 -6.56 13.05
C ASN A 82 -5.64 -5.85 12.53
N GLU A 83 -5.38 -5.91 11.23
CA GLU A 83 -4.34 -5.14 10.54
C GLU A 83 -4.77 -3.67 10.39
N ILE A 84 -3.81 -2.76 10.38
CA ILE A 84 -4.05 -1.32 10.20
C ILE A 84 -4.36 -1.04 8.74
N ILE A 85 -5.48 -0.36 8.48
CA ILE A 85 -5.81 0.12 7.14
C ILE A 85 -5.08 1.44 6.89
N MET A 86 -4.23 1.48 5.86
CA MET A 86 -3.53 2.68 5.42
C MET A 86 -4.02 3.14 4.05
N MET A 87 -4.16 4.45 3.87
CA MET A 87 -4.66 5.04 2.63
C MET A 87 -3.73 6.12 2.08
N LYS A 88 -3.71 6.28 0.76
CA LYS A 88 -3.04 7.36 0.05
C LYS A 88 -4.01 7.98 -0.96
N ASN A 89 -4.07 9.30 -1.00
CA ASN A 89 -4.79 10.01 -2.08
C ASN A 89 -3.88 10.13 -3.31
N ILE A 90 -4.47 9.96 -4.49
CA ILE A 90 -3.82 10.09 -5.81
C ILE A 90 -4.64 10.98 -6.75
#